data_AF-A0A8S0FI85-F1
#
_entry.id   AF-A0A8S0FI85-F1
#
_cell.length_a   1.000
_cell.length_b   1.000
_cell.length_c   1.000
_cell.angle_alpha   90.00
_cell.angle_beta   90.00
_cell.angle_gamma   90.00
#
_symmetry.space_group_name_H-M   'P 1'
#
loop_
_entity.id
_entity.type
_entity.pdbx_description
1 polymer ?
#
loop_
_entity_poly.entity_id
_entity_poly.type
_entity_poly.pdbx_seq_one_letter_code
_entity_poly.pdbx_strand_id
1 'polypeptide(L)'
;MPQVAIIRATTADERGNLTYEHEGAYLGPLEQATAVRNNGGIIIAQVKRQVAAGSLKPKEVRIPGVLVDYIVIAPEQTQTTQTQYEPAISGEISRPLSAFRYMEHGPARVIAQRVAQELQSGDAVNIGFGISANVPRILLEQGRHGDVTWLLEQGAIGGVVQSFPTAGISVRLCL
;
A
#
# COMPACT_ATOMS: atom_id res chain seq x y z
N MET A 1 9.89 -5.20 25.72
CA MET A 1 9.16 -5.92 24.65
C MET A 1 7.73 -5.40 24.61
N PRO A 2 7.09 -5.27 23.43
CA PRO A 2 5.75 -4.70 23.32
C PRO A 2 4.71 -5.60 24.01
N GLN A 3 3.79 -5.01 24.75
CA GLN A 3 2.74 -5.72 25.50
C GLN A 3 1.37 -5.65 24.82
N VAL A 4 1.21 -4.72 23.88
CA VAL A 4 -0.02 -4.51 23.12
C VAL A 4 0.34 -4.24 21.66
N ALA A 5 -0.38 -4.86 20.74
CA ALA A 5 -0.37 -4.51 19.31
C ALA A 5 -1.76 -4.03 18.90
N ILE A 6 -1.79 -2.89 18.22
CA ILE A 6 -2.98 -2.42 17.52
C ILE A 6 -2.70 -2.59 16.04
N ILE A 7 -3.37 -3.57 15.43
CA ILE A 7 -3.23 -3.89 14.00
C ILE A 7 -4.51 -3.52 13.26
N ARG A 8 -4.40 -3.38 11.95
CA ARG A 8 -5.51 -3.08 11.05
C ARG A 8 -5.59 -4.15 9.98
N ALA A 9 -6.82 -4.46 9.54
CA ALA A 9 -7.09 -5.28 8.35
C ALA A 9 -8.39 -4.81 7.67
N THR A 10 -8.73 -5.39 6.51
CA THR A 10 -9.98 -5.08 5.82
C THR A 10 -11.15 -5.86 6.43
N THR A 11 -11.00 -7.17 6.57
CA THR A 11 -12.07 -8.06 7.02
C THR A 11 -11.55 -9.02 8.09
N ALA A 12 -12.36 -9.28 9.11
CA ALA A 12 -12.17 -10.40 10.03
C ALA A 12 -13.27 -11.45 9.84
N ASP A 13 -12.99 -12.72 10.11
CA ASP A 13 -14.04 -13.70 10.39
C ASP A 13 -14.37 -13.78 11.90
N GLU A 14 -15.42 -14.51 12.27
CA GLU A 14 -15.82 -14.75 13.66
C GLU A 14 -14.74 -15.48 14.50
N ARG A 15 -13.74 -16.09 13.84
CA ARG A 15 -12.59 -16.75 14.50
C ARG A 15 -11.36 -15.84 14.59
N GLY A 16 -11.45 -14.60 14.14
CA GLY A 16 -10.37 -13.60 14.17
C GLY A 16 -9.35 -13.68 13.03
N ASN A 17 -9.56 -14.53 12.02
CA ASN A 17 -8.69 -14.54 10.85
C ASN A 17 -8.85 -13.24 10.06
N LEU A 18 -7.74 -12.63 9.62
CA LEU A 18 -7.76 -11.32 8.97
C LEU A 18 -7.31 -11.37 7.50
N THR A 19 -8.06 -10.70 6.63
CA THR A 19 -7.71 -10.43 5.22
C THR A 19 -7.58 -8.92 4.95
N TYR A 20 -6.82 -8.58 3.91
CA TYR A 20 -6.30 -7.24 3.64
C TYR A 20 -6.67 -6.77 2.21
N GLU A 21 -7.77 -7.28 1.68
CA GLU A 21 -8.14 -7.14 0.27
C GLU A 21 -8.37 -5.70 -0.20
N HIS A 22 -8.67 -4.76 0.72
CA HIS A 22 -8.78 -3.33 0.39
C HIS A 22 -7.59 -2.51 0.90
N GLU A 23 -6.63 -3.09 1.63
CA GLU A 23 -5.48 -2.35 2.13
C GLU A 23 -4.47 -2.07 1.00
N GLY A 24 -3.86 -0.88 0.99
CA GLY A 24 -2.87 -0.51 -0.03
C GLY A 24 -1.48 -1.12 0.19
N ALA A 25 -1.20 -1.59 1.41
CA ALA A 25 0.03 -2.27 1.78
C ALA A 25 -0.20 -3.09 3.05
N TYR A 26 0.68 -4.07 3.31
CA TYR A 26 0.59 -4.87 4.53
C TYR A 26 1.28 -4.20 5.72
N LEU A 27 2.48 -3.62 5.58
CA LEU A 27 3.19 -2.84 6.62
C LEU A 27 3.61 -3.60 7.90
N GLY A 28 3.64 -4.93 7.87
CA GLY A 28 4.17 -5.79 8.94
C GLY A 28 3.28 -6.13 10.15
N PRO A 29 1.94 -6.32 10.02
CA PRO A 29 1.06 -6.63 11.15
C PRO A 29 1.30 -8.03 11.72
N LEU A 30 1.82 -8.98 10.93
CA LEU A 30 2.11 -10.33 11.39
C LEU A 30 3.28 -10.33 12.37
N GLU A 31 4.31 -9.56 12.06
CA GLU A 31 5.49 -9.36 12.90
C GLU A 31 5.10 -8.69 14.21
N GLN A 32 4.25 -7.65 14.14
CA GLN A 32 3.72 -6.98 15.34
C GLN A 32 2.90 -7.95 16.22
N ALA A 33 1.95 -8.67 15.63
CA ALA A 33 1.11 -9.62 16.35
C ALA A 33 1.94 -10.75 16.98
N THR A 34 2.92 -11.28 16.24
CA THR A 34 3.81 -12.35 16.72
C THR A 34 4.72 -11.86 17.84
N ALA A 35 5.31 -10.67 17.72
CA ALA A 35 6.16 -10.10 18.76
C ALA A 35 5.40 -9.88 20.08
N VAL A 36 4.15 -9.42 20.01
CA VAL A 36 3.30 -9.23 21.19
C VAL A 36 2.80 -10.55 21.76
N ARG A 37 2.38 -11.50 20.91
CA ARG A 37 1.95 -12.83 21.35
C ARG A 37 3.08 -13.58 22.07
N ASN A 38 4.30 -13.51 21.56
CA ASN A 38 5.49 -14.11 22.20
C ASN A 38 5.82 -13.47 23.55
N ASN A 39 5.32 -12.27 23.82
CA ASN A 39 5.46 -11.58 25.10
C ASN A 39 4.24 -11.76 26.01
N GLY A 40 3.29 -12.65 25.67
CA GLY A 40 2.04 -12.85 26.41
C GLY A 40 1.13 -11.62 26.41
N GLY A 41 1.32 -10.71 25.45
CA GLY A 41 0.55 -9.47 25.34
C GLY A 41 -0.78 -9.63 24.60
N ILE A 42 -1.41 -8.48 24.34
CA ILE A 42 -2.76 -8.38 23.76
C ILE A 42 -2.72 -7.81 22.34
N ILE A 43 -3.41 -8.44 21.41
CA ILE A 43 -3.53 -8.00 20.02
C ILE A 43 -4.96 -7.56 19.74
N ILE A 44 -5.11 -6.30 19.35
CA ILE A 44 -6.39 -5.67 18.99
C ILE A 44 -6.38 -5.38 17.49
N ALA A 45 -7.34 -5.93 16.75
CA ALA A 45 -7.47 -5.77 15.31
C ALA A 45 -8.65 -4.85 14.95
N GLN A 46 -8.38 -3.69 14.35
CA GLN A 46 -9.41 -2.87 13.71
C GLN A 46 -9.71 -3.42 12.31
N VAL A 47 -10.99 -3.62 11.99
CA VAL A 47 -11.45 -4.09 10.66
C VAL A 47 -12.63 -3.30 10.15
N LYS A 48 -12.83 -3.28 8.82
CA LYS A 48 -14.02 -2.63 8.22
C LYS A 48 -15.29 -3.42 8.48
N ARG A 49 -15.19 -4.74 8.44
CA ARG A 49 -16.33 -5.66 8.50
C ARG A 49 -15.95 -6.99 9.12
N GLN A 50 -16.96 -7.69 9.63
CA GLN A 50 -16.85 -9.07 10.07
C GLN A 50 -17.72 -9.98 9.19
N VAL A 51 -17.24 -11.20 8.92
CA VAL A 51 -17.95 -12.22 8.14
C VAL A 51 -18.04 -13.54 8.91
N ALA A 52 -18.94 -14.43 8.50
CA ALA A 52 -19.10 -15.74 9.13
C ALA A 52 -17.82 -16.58 9.05
N ALA A 53 -17.56 -17.39 10.09
CA ALA A 53 -16.40 -18.28 10.14
C ALA A 53 -16.29 -19.17 8.88
N GLY A 54 -15.08 -19.25 8.30
CA GLY A 54 -14.82 -20.06 7.10
C GLY A 54 -15.19 -19.40 5.77
N SER A 55 -15.71 -18.17 5.77
CA SER A 55 -16.02 -17.42 4.54
C SER A 55 -14.78 -16.84 3.85
N LEU A 56 -13.69 -16.65 4.59
CA LEU A 56 -12.45 -16.10 4.07
C LEU A 56 -11.70 -17.16 3.25
N LYS A 57 -11.14 -16.77 2.11
CA LYS A 57 -10.28 -17.64 1.31
C LYS A 57 -9.02 -17.96 2.12
N PRO A 58 -8.70 -19.24 2.40
CA PRO A 58 -7.59 -19.59 3.28
C PRO A 58 -6.22 -19.03 2.85
N LYS A 59 -5.98 -18.92 1.54
CA LYS A 59 -4.73 -18.38 0.98
C LYS A 59 -4.60 -16.85 1.11
N GLU A 60 -5.69 -16.15 1.40
CA GLU A 60 -5.71 -14.69 1.56
C GLU A 60 -5.63 -14.27 3.03
N VAL A 61 -5.79 -15.21 3.97
CA VAL A 61 -5.61 -14.95 5.41
C VAL A 61 -4.16 -14.57 5.68
N ARG A 62 -3.95 -13.35 6.19
CA ARG A 62 -2.62 -12.82 6.52
C ARG A 62 -2.29 -12.94 7.99
N ILE A 63 -3.28 -12.72 8.86
CA ILE A 63 -3.14 -12.88 10.31
C ILE A 63 -4.05 -14.02 10.76
N PRO A 64 -3.49 -15.12 11.27
CA PRO A 64 -4.28 -16.19 11.87
C PRO A 64 -5.01 -15.70 13.11
N GLY A 65 -6.28 -16.08 13.27
CA GLY A 65 -7.10 -15.63 14.39
C GLY A 65 -6.61 -16.05 15.77
N VAL A 66 -5.76 -17.08 15.87
CA VAL A 66 -5.08 -17.45 17.13
C VAL A 66 -4.18 -16.34 17.67
N LEU A 67 -3.74 -15.41 16.82
CA LEU A 67 -2.95 -14.25 17.23
C LEU A 67 -3.79 -13.06 17.68
N VAL A 68 -5.11 -13.05 17.44
CA VAL A 68 -5.98 -11.90 17.67
C VAL A 68 -6.81 -12.11 18.92
N ASP A 69 -6.77 -11.16 19.85
CA ASP A 69 -7.54 -11.24 21.10
C ASP A 69 -8.85 -10.43 21.02
N TYR A 70 -8.84 -9.29 20.30
CA TYR A 70 -10.00 -8.43 20.15
C TYR A 70 -10.17 -7.94 18.71
N ILE A 71 -11.43 -7.84 18.26
CA ILE A 71 -11.81 -7.26 16.97
C ILE A 71 -12.61 -5.99 17.23
N VAL A 72 -12.22 -4.89 16.59
CA VAL A 72 -12.93 -3.61 16.61
C VAL A 72 -13.45 -3.33 15.21
N ILE A 73 -14.78 -3.32 15.04
CA ILE A 73 -15.41 -3.06 13.75
C ILE A 73 -15.54 -1.55 13.55
N ALA A 74 -14.91 -1.04 12.51
CA ALA A 74 -14.94 0.36 12.07
C ALA A 74 -15.39 0.45 10.60
N PRO A 75 -16.71 0.44 10.33
CA PRO A 75 -17.25 0.40 8.96
C PRO A 75 -16.79 1.56 8.07
N GLU A 76 -16.56 2.72 8.69
CA GLU A 76 -16.13 3.96 8.03
C GLU A 76 -14.60 4.08 7.90
N GLN A 77 -13.82 3.01 8.18
CA GLN A 77 -12.37 3.10 8.03
C GLN A 77 -11.99 3.46 6.59
N THR A 78 -11.16 4.50 6.45
CA THR A 78 -10.67 4.98 5.17
C THR A 78 -9.43 4.20 4.74
N GLN A 79 -9.27 3.92 3.45
CA GLN A 79 -8.11 3.23 2.90
C GLN A 79 -6.80 4.01 3.12
N THR A 80 -6.86 5.34 3.05
CA THR A 80 -5.75 6.27 3.32
C THR A 80 -6.24 7.47 4.12
N THR A 81 -5.36 8.42 4.47
CA THR A 81 -5.69 9.65 5.21
C THR A 81 -6.84 10.46 4.57
N GLN A 82 -6.97 10.44 3.25
CA GLN A 82 -7.94 11.26 2.51
C GLN A 82 -8.71 10.46 1.44
N THR A 83 -8.64 9.14 1.48
CA THR A 83 -9.31 8.27 0.50
C THR A 83 -10.15 7.24 1.22
N GLN A 84 -11.47 7.29 1.02
CA GLN A 84 -12.38 6.30 1.60
C GLN A 84 -12.07 4.91 1.03
N TYR A 85 -12.07 4.79 -0.30
CA TYR A 85 -11.66 3.57 -1.01
C TYR A 85 -11.39 3.87 -2.49
N GLU A 86 -10.29 3.36 -3.01
CA GLU A 86 -9.86 3.37 -4.40
C GLU A 86 -9.32 1.97 -4.76
N PRO A 87 -10.02 1.20 -5.61
CA PRO A 87 -9.62 -0.18 -5.95
C PRO A 87 -8.27 -0.27 -6.66
N ALA A 88 -7.78 0.83 -7.25
CA ALA A 88 -6.45 0.85 -7.84
C ALA A 88 -5.31 0.86 -6.79
N ILE A 89 -5.61 1.31 -5.56
CA ILE A 89 -4.68 1.29 -4.42
C ILE A 89 -4.53 -0.13 -3.85
N SER A 90 -5.62 -0.90 -3.78
CA SER A 90 -5.61 -2.32 -3.36
C SER A 90 -5.10 -3.27 -4.45
N GLY A 91 -4.92 -2.76 -5.67
CA GLY A 91 -4.49 -3.55 -6.83
C GLY A 91 -5.59 -4.43 -7.42
N GLU A 92 -6.85 -4.18 -7.09
CA GLU A 92 -8.01 -4.87 -7.66
C GLU A 92 -8.24 -4.45 -9.12
N ILE A 93 -7.88 -3.21 -9.47
CA ILE A 93 -7.89 -2.71 -10.84
C ILE A 93 -6.57 -2.01 -11.18
N SER A 94 -6.29 -1.89 -12.48
CA SER A 94 -5.24 -1.00 -12.99
C SER A 94 -5.87 0.21 -13.69
N ARG A 95 -5.23 1.37 -13.53
CA ARG A 95 -5.61 2.58 -14.27
C ARG A 95 -4.85 2.65 -15.60
N PRO A 96 -5.44 3.20 -16.66
CA PRO A 96 -4.70 3.46 -17.89
C PRO A 96 -3.63 4.53 -17.65
N LEU A 97 -2.51 4.43 -18.37
CA LEU A 97 -1.42 5.43 -18.32
C LEU A 97 -1.91 6.85 -18.64
N SER A 98 -2.92 6.98 -19.49
CA SER A 98 -3.55 8.26 -19.85
C SER A 98 -4.30 8.94 -18.70
N ALA A 99 -4.58 8.22 -17.60
CA ALA A 99 -5.18 8.81 -16.42
C ALA A 99 -4.21 9.70 -15.63
N PHE A 100 -2.90 9.63 -15.89
CA PHE A 100 -1.88 10.39 -15.20
C PHE A 100 -1.63 11.74 -15.90
N ARG A 101 -1.72 12.82 -15.14
CA ARG A 101 -1.34 14.16 -15.61
C ARG A 101 0.17 14.33 -15.60
N TYR A 102 0.70 14.96 -16.65
CA TYR A 102 2.08 15.41 -16.70
C TYR A 102 2.33 16.60 -15.78
N MET A 103 3.60 16.81 -15.43
CA MET A 103 4.00 17.93 -14.58
C MET A 103 3.89 19.25 -15.32
N GLU A 104 3.30 20.26 -14.67
CA GLU A 104 3.37 21.64 -15.14
C GLU A 104 4.83 22.14 -15.12
N HIS A 105 5.11 23.18 -15.92
CA HIS A 105 6.43 23.80 -15.93
C HIS A 105 6.72 24.47 -14.58
N GLY A 106 7.91 24.20 -14.02
CA GLY A 106 8.36 24.80 -12.77
C GLY A 106 9.61 24.14 -12.19
N PRO A 107 10.15 24.64 -11.08
CA PRO A 107 11.39 24.12 -10.48
C PRO A 107 11.34 22.62 -10.17
N ALA A 108 10.20 22.12 -9.67
CA ALA A 108 10.02 20.70 -9.38
C ALA A 108 10.16 19.82 -10.64
N ARG A 109 9.66 20.30 -11.79
CA ARG A 109 9.80 19.59 -13.08
C ARG A 109 11.24 19.57 -13.55
N VAL A 110 11.97 20.68 -13.41
CA VAL A 110 13.40 20.75 -13.78
C VAL A 110 14.22 19.76 -12.94
N ILE A 111 13.97 19.69 -11.64
CA ILE A 111 14.63 18.73 -10.74
C ILE A 111 14.30 17.29 -11.15
N ALA A 112 13.02 16.98 -11.38
CA ALA A 112 12.60 15.64 -11.79
C ALA A 112 13.20 15.23 -13.16
N GLN A 113 13.30 16.15 -14.11
CA GLN A 113 13.95 15.95 -15.41
C GLN A 113 15.44 15.67 -15.27
N ARG A 114 16.14 16.40 -14.40
CA ARG A 114 17.55 16.17 -14.13
C ARG A 114 17.78 14.77 -13.57
N VAL A 115 16.94 14.32 -12.63
CA VAL A 115 17.02 12.96 -12.07
C VAL A 115 16.72 11.91 -13.14
N ALA A 116 15.73 12.14 -14.01
CA ALA A 116 15.37 11.20 -15.08
C ALA A 116 16.51 10.95 -16.10
N GLN A 117 17.49 11.86 -16.19
CA GLN A 117 18.69 11.69 -17.03
C GLN A 117 19.75 10.78 -16.38
N GLU A 118 19.71 10.58 -15.07
CA GLU A 118 20.60 9.67 -14.35
C GLU A 118 20.12 8.21 -14.40
N LEU A 119 18.85 7.99 -14.77
CA LEU A 119 18.23 6.67 -14.76
C LEU A 119 18.51 5.88 -16.04
N GLN A 120 18.91 4.63 -15.86
CA GLN A 120 19.17 3.66 -16.92
C GLN A 120 18.07 2.60 -16.99
N SER A 121 17.91 1.99 -18.16
CA SER A 121 16.98 0.86 -18.33
C SER A 121 17.44 -0.32 -17.48
N GLY A 122 16.52 -0.90 -16.71
CA GLY A 122 16.79 -1.98 -15.76
C GLY A 122 17.03 -1.52 -14.32
N ASP A 123 17.13 -0.21 -14.06
CA ASP A 123 17.32 0.28 -12.69
C ASP A 123 16.13 -0.07 -11.78
N ALA A 124 16.44 -0.35 -10.51
CA ALA A 124 15.47 -0.51 -9.44
C ALA A 124 15.63 0.66 -8.45
N VAL A 125 14.63 1.54 -8.38
CA VAL A 125 14.75 2.83 -7.71
C VAL A 125 13.71 2.96 -6.61
N ASN A 126 14.16 3.16 -5.37
CA ASN A 126 13.29 3.57 -4.28
C ASN A 126 12.93 5.06 -4.41
N ILE A 127 11.64 5.37 -4.32
CA ILE A 127 11.11 6.72 -4.47
C ILE A 127 10.47 7.18 -3.17
N GLY A 128 11.12 8.15 -2.52
CA GLY A 128 10.56 8.81 -1.35
C GLY A 128 9.46 9.81 -1.70
N PHE A 129 8.79 10.29 -0.64
CA PHE A 129 7.83 11.37 -0.72
C PHE A 129 8.47 12.70 -1.17
N GLY A 130 7.73 13.52 -1.93
CA GLY A 130 8.17 14.85 -2.39
C GLY A 130 8.41 14.94 -3.90
N ILE A 131 9.40 15.74 -4.31
CA ILE A 131 9.68 15.98 -5.75
C ILE A 131 10.05 14.68 -6.48
N SER A 132 10.75 13.76 -5.80
CA SER A 132 11.12 12.42 -6.30
C SER A 132 9.91 11.62 -6.79
N ALA A 133 8.75 11.74 -6.14
CA ALA A 133 7.52 11.06 -6.54
C ALA A 133 7.02 11.45 -7.94
N ASN A 134 7.56 12.53 -8.52
CA ASN A 134 7.20 12.96 -9.87
C ASN A 134 8.15 12.47 -10.97
N VAL A 135 9.32 11.90 -10.63
CA VAL A 135 10.26 11.35 -11.61
C VAL A 135 9.61 10.27 -12.50
N PRO A 136 8.76 9.35 -11.98
CA PRO A 136 8.04 8.40 -12.83
C PRO A 136 7.16 9.06 -13.90
N ARG A 137 6.61 10.26 -13.62
CA ARG A 137 5.80 11.00 -14.59
C ARG A 137 6.63 11.58 -15.73
N ILE A 138 7.88 11.93 -15.47
CA ILE A 138 8.82 12.36 -16.51
C ILE A 138 9.15 11.21 -17.45
N LEU A 139 9.43 10.02 -16.92
CA LEU A 139 9.68 8.84 -17.75
C LEU A 139 8.42 8.47 -18.56
N LEU A 140 7.24 8.59 -17.95
CA LEU A 140 5.99 8.38 -18.65
C LEU A 140 5.80 9.36 -19.82
N GLU A 141 6.04 10.65 -19.61
CA GLU A 141 5.97 11.70 -20.64
C GLU A 141 6.95 11.43 -21.80
N GLN A 142 8.14 10.90 -21.48
CA GLN A 142 9.18 10.56 -22.44
C GLN A 142 8.96 9.23 -23.18
N GLY A 143 7.85 8.52 -22.90
CA GLY A 143 7.59 7.20 -23.49
C GLY A 143 8.49 6.08 -22.94
N ARG A 144 9.10 6.31 -21.78
CA ARG A 144 10.05 5.42 -21.08
C ARG A 144 9.41 4.66 -19.91
N HIS A 145 8.10 4.48 -19.94
CA HIS A 145 7.42 3.70 -18.92
C HIS A 145 7.85 2.23 -19.02
N GLY A 146 8.21 1.62 -17.88
CA GLY A 146 8.72 0.25 -17.83
C GLY A 146 10.24 0.14 -17.94
N ASP A 147 10.96 1.21 -18.31
CA ASP A 147 12.43 1.21 -18.32
C ASP A 147 13.01 1.00 -16.91
N VAL A 148 12.33 1.51 -15.89
CA VAL A 148 12.79 1.53 -14.48
C VAL A 148 11.73 0.89 -13.59
N THR A 149 12.16 0.09 -12.63
CA THR A 149 11.29 -0.49 -11.60
C THR A 149 11.24 0.43 -10.38
N TRP A 150 10.05 0.95 -10.08
CA TRP A 150 9.83 1.80 -8.92
C TRP A 150 9.58 0.97 -7.66
N LEU A 151 10.18 1.36 -6.55
CA LEU A 151 10.02 0.71 -5.25
C LEU A 151 9.55 1.72 -4.21
N LEU A 152 8.59 1.31 -3.38
CA LEU A 152 8.24 2.00 -2.15
C LEU A 152 8.68 1.15 -0.96
N GLU A 153 9.22 1.78 0.09
CA GLU A 153 9.69 1.10 1.30
C GLU A 153 8.59 0.33 2.03
N GLN A 154 7.34 0.70 1.79
CA GLN A 154 6.13 0.05 2.28
C GLN A 154 5.83 -1.30 1.59
N GLY A 155 6.57 -1.64 0.53
CA GLY A 155 6.52 -2.94 -0.15
C GLY A 155 5.89 -2.92 -1.54
N ALA A 156 5.42 -1.77 -2.03
CA ALA A 156 4.89 -1.68 -3.39
C ALA A 156 6.02 -1.68 -4.44
N ILE A 157 5.85 -2.47 -5.50
CA ILE A 157 6.83 -2.63 -6.58
C ILE A 157 6.13 -2.37 -7.92
N GLY A 158 6.74 -1.52 -8.75
CA GLY A 158 6.22 -1.11 -10.04
C GLY A 158 5.07 -0.11 -9.97
N GLY A 159 4.35 0.03 -11.09
CA GLY A 159 3.26 0.98 -11.25
C GLY A 159 3.72 2.43 -11.42
N VAL A 160 2.80 3.37 -11.21
CA VAL A 160 3.10 4.81 -11.20
C VAL A 160 2.61 5.38 -9.87
N VAL A 161 3.52 6.03 -9.15
CA VAL A 161 3.24 6.61 -7.83
C VAL A 161 2.20 7.72 -7.95
N GLN A 162 1.14 7.68 -7.13
CA GLN A 162 0.20 8.79 -7.07
C GLN A 162 0.78 9.97 -6.28
N SER A 163 0.52 11.17 -6.79
CA SER A 163 0.79 12.41 -6.06
C SER A 163 -0.31 12.61 -4.99
N PHE A 164 -0.11 13.53 -4.05
CA PHE A 164 -1.12 13.85 -3.03
C PHE A 164 -2.53 14.05 -3.65
N PRO A 165 -3.61 13.63 -2.95
CA PRO A 165 -3.67 13.30 -1.51
C PRO A 165 -3.30 11.85 -1.12
N THR A 166 -3.00 10.99 -2.07
CA THR A 166 -2.72 9.54 -1.89
C THR A 166 -1.23 9.19 -1.83
N ALA A 167 -0.40 10.17 -1.52
CA ALA A 167 1.04 9.98 -1.55
C ALA A 167 1.51 8.94 -0.51
N GLY A 168 2.50 8.12 -0.89
CA GLY A 168 3.00 7.00 -0.08
C GLY A 168 2.38 5.64 -0.43
N ILE A 169 1.47 5.58 -1.40
CA ILE A 169 0.98 4.33 -1.97
C ILE A 169 1.09 4.38 -3.50
N SER A 170 1.66 3.32 -4.09
CA SER A 170 1.74 3.15 -5.55
C SER A 170 0.41 2.58 -6.03
N VAL A 171 -0.08 3.09 -7.15
CA VAL A 171 -1.18 2.43 -7.86
C VAL A 171 -0.60 1.50 -8.91
N ARG A 172 -1.04 0.24 -8.86
CA ARG A 172 -0.59 -0.79 -9.78
C ARG A 172 -1.03 -0.45 -11.20
N LEU A 173 -0.08 -0.04 -12.02
CA LEU A 173 -0.16 -0.26 -13.46
C LEU A 173 0.55 -1.56 -13.74
N CYS A 174 -0.07 -2.41 -14.56
CA CYS A 174 0.56 -3.64 -15.02
C CYS A 174 2.00 -3.38 -15.45
N LEU A 175 2.92 -4.17 -14.89
CA LEU A 175 4.22 -4.44 -15.50
C LEU A 175 3.98 -5.14 -16.84
#